data_AF-A0A7Z1MY32-F1
#
_entry.id   AF-A0A7Z1MY32-F1
#
_cell.length_a   1.000
_cell.length_b   1.000
_cell.length_c   1.000
_cell.angle_alpha   90.00
_cell.angle_beta   90.00
_cell.angle_gamma   90.00
#
_symmetry.space_group_name_H-M   'P 1'
#
loop_
_entity.id
_entity.type
_entity.pdbx_description
1 polymer ?
#
loop_
_entity_poly.entity_id
_entity_poly.type
_entity_poly.pdbx_seq_one_letter_code
_entity_poly.pdbx_strand_id
1 'polypeptide(L)'
;DDLRSVRAFLPSGAELGVLKAQGAWGEIAHDVKLRREILKMRASRRLNFTVNQDFIERFIEEKRAKAKTSRRAATELARALRILANAPIGTTAAGELPISGLAAAPTDIAQALTEDQRDGKGAVGPEVLSIGFGYSSSI
;
A
#
# COMPACT_ATOMS: atom_id res chain seq x y z
N ASP A 1 -1.05 -6.24 7.04
CA ASP A 1 -1.74 -4.94 7.27
C ASP A 1 -2.86 -4.76 6.27
N ASP A 2 -3.68 -3.73 6.48
CA ASP A 2 -4.68 -3.27 5.50
C ASP A 2 -4.06 -2.16 4.65
N LEU A 3 -4.42 -2.13 3.37
CA LEU A 3 -3.87 -1.25 2.35
C LEU A 3 -4.90 -0.34 1.69
N ARG A 4 -6.09 -0.19 2.30
CA ARG A 4 -7.06 0.85 1.90
C ARG A 4 -6.44 2.25 1.94
N SER A 5 -5.52 2.51 2.87
CA SER A 5 -4.74 3.74 2.98
C SER A 5 -3.29 3.47 3.37
N VAL A 6 -2.36 4.29 2.88
CA VAL A 6 -0.93 4.24 3.22
C VAL A 6 -0.38 5.65 3.42
N ARG A 7 0.54 5.84 4.37
CA ARG A 7 1.27 7.11 4.54
C ARG A 7 2.44 7.15 3.55
N ALA A 8 2.53 8.21 2.76
CA ALA A 8 3.53 8.37 1.73
C ALA A 8 4.52 9.48 2.06
N PHE A 9 5.78 9.27 1.67
CA PHE A 9 6.89 10.20 1.83
C PHE A 9 7.60 10.35 0.48
N LEU A 10 8.07 11.56 0.19
CA LEU A 10 8.90 11.84 -0.97
C LEU A 10 10.33 11.29 -0.75
N PRO A 11 11.12 11.11 -1.82
CA PRO A 11 12.55 10.75 -1.70
C PRO A 11 13.38 11.72 -0.86
N SER A 12 12.93 12.97 -0.71
CA SER A 12 13.53 13.99 0.17
C SER A 12 13.20 13.81 1.66
N GLY A 13 12.36 12.83 2.03
CA GLY A 13 11.87 12.63 3.40
C GLY A 13 10.64 13.48 3.77
N ALA A 14 10.25 14.44 2.93
CA ALA A 14 9.03 15.22 3.14
C ALA A 14 7.76 14.32 3.08
N GLU A 15 6.80 14.57 3.97
CA GLU A 15 5.54 13.84 3.97
C GLU A 15 4.60 14.29 2.84
N LEU A 16 4.09 13.33 2.07
CA LEU A 16 3.02 13.55 1.07
C LEU A 16 1.61 13.38 1.68
N GLY A 17 1.53 12.77 2.86
CA GLY A 17 0.30 12.52 3.61
C GLY A 17 -0.24 11.11 3.41
N VAL A 18 -1.53 10.93 3.68
CA VAL A 18 -2.21 9.62 3.58
C VAL A 18 -2.85 9.47 2.21
N LEU A 19 -2.34 8.51 1.42
CA LEU A 19 -2.89 8.13 0.12
C LEU A 19 -3.91 7.01 0.27
N LYS A 20 -5.08 7.14 -0.36
CA LYS A 20 -6.10 6.08 -0.43
C LYS A 20 -5.91 5.22 -1.68
N ALA A 21 -6.13 3.91 -1.58
CA ALA A 21 -6.11 3.01 -2.73
C ALA A 21 -7.25 3.32 -3.72
N GLN A 22 -6.96 3.24 -5.02
CA GLN A 22 -7.92 3.54 -6.09
C GLN A 22 -8.94 2.42 -6.31
N GLY A 23 -10.21 2.80 -6.55
CA GLY A 23 -11.31 1.89 -6.86
C GLY A 23 -11.75 1.04 -5.66
N ALA A 24 -12.32 -0.14 -5.92
CA ALA A 24 -12.82 -1.05 -4.87
C ALA A 24 -11.77 -1.41 -3.80
N TRP A 25 -10.47 -1.34 -4.14
CA TRP A 25 -9.36 -1.51 -3.19
C TRP A 25 -9.34 -0.46 -2.07
N GLY A 26 -9.88 0.74 -2.28
CA GLY A 26 -9.98 1.77 -1.24
C GLY A 26 -11.19 1.61 -0.31
N GLU A 27 -12.15 0.79 -0.69
CA GLU A 27 -13.36 0.51 0.10
C GLU A 27 -13.19 -0.76 0.94
N ILE A 28 -12.55 -1.79 0.36
CA ILE A 28 -12.46 -3.14 0.90
C ILE A 28 -11.10 -3.36 1.57
N ALA A 29 -11.12 -3.86 2.81
CA ALA A 29 -9.92 -4.17 3.57
C ALA A 29 -9.12 -5.28 2.87
N HIS A 30 -7.83 -5.03 2.59
CA HIS A 30 -7.03 -5.96 1.79
C HIS A 30 -5.52 -5.91 2.09
N ASP A 31 -4.86 -7.05 1.89
CA ASP A 31 -3.40 -7.23 2.02
C ASP A 31 -2.74 -7.36 0.63
N VAL A 32 -1.42 -7.10 0.54
CA VAL A 32 -0.62 -7.25 -0.68
C VAL A 32 -0.79 -8.66 -1.27
N LYS A 33 -0.80 -9.68 -0.40
CA LYS A 33 -0.90 -11.09 -0.81
C LYS A 33 -2.26 -11.39 -1.43
N LEU A 34 -3.34 -10.91 -0.81
CA LEU A 34 -4.71 -11.05 -1.33
C LEU A 34 -4.85 -10.36 -2.69
N ARG A 35 -4.34 -9.12 -2.82
CA ARG A 35 -4.36 -8.37 -4.09
C ARG A 35 -3.56 -9.06 -5.19
N ARG A 36 -2.36 -9.56 -4.90
CA ARG A 36 -1.54 -10.36 -5.84
C ARG A 36 -2.26 -11.63 -6.29
N GLU A 37 -2.96 -12.32 -5.40
CA GLU A 37 -3.71 -13.54 -5.73
C GLU A 37 -4.92 -13.24 -6.64
N ILE A 38 -5.71 -12.21 -6.31
CA ILE A 38 -6.84 -11.75 -7.11
C ILE A 38 -6.39 -11.30 -8.51
N LEU A 39 -5.27 -10.57 -8.61
CA LEU A 39 -4.68 -10.16 -9.88
C LEU A 39 -4.13 -11.36 -10.69
N LYS A 40 -3.50 -12.34 -10.04
CA LYS A 40 -3.06 -13.59 -10.70
C LYS A 40 -4.26 -14.35 -11.28
N MET A 41 -5.37 -14.40 -10.55
CA MET A 41 -6.60 -15.03 -11.05
C MET A 41 -7.21 -14.27 -12.23
N ARG A 42 -7.26 -12.92 -12.17
CA ARG A 42 -7.68 -12.05 -13.29
C ARG A 42 -6.85 -12.33 -14.55
N ALA A 43 -5.53 -12.39 -14.41
CA ALA A 43 -4.60 -12.70 -15.51
C ALA A 43 -4.85 -14.10 -16.08
N SER A 44 -5.01 -15.12 -15.23
CA SER A 44 -5.26 -16.50 -15.69
C SER A 44 -6.56 -16.66 -16.49
N ARG A 45 -7.56 -15.82 -16.24
CA ARG A 45 -8.84 -15.80 -16.99
C ARG A 45 -8.92 -14.74 -18.08
N ARG A 46 -7.82 -14.03 -18.39
CA ARG A 46 -7.74 -12.96 -19.41
C ARG A 46 -8.84 -11.90 -19.27
N LEU A 47 -9.23 -11.59 -18.03
CA LEU A 47 -10.32 -10.68 -17.73
C LEU A 47 -9.83 -9.23 -17.75
N ASN A 48 -10.25 -8.47 -18.76
CA ASN A 48 -9.78 -7.09 -18.98
C ASN A 48 -10.51 -6.02 -18.15
N PHE A 49 -11.58 -6.37 -17.42
CA PHE A 49 -12.37 -5.41 -16.65
C PHE A 49 -11.69 -4.98 -15.33
N THR A 50 -12.13 -3.85 -14.78
CA THR A 50 -11.68 -3.27 -13.51
C THR A 50 -12.03 -4.18 -12.33
N VAL A 51 -11.19 -4.24 -11.29
CA VAL A 51 -11.54 -5.01 -10.09
C VAL A 51 -12.63 -4.28 -9.32
N ASN A 52 -13.85 -4.79 -9.44
CA ASN A 52 -15.06 -4.34 -8.76
C ASN A 52 -15.41 -5.31 -7.60
N GLN A 53 -16.36 -4.92 -6.74
CA GLN A 53 -16.90 -5.75 -5.65
C GLN A 53 -17.31 -7.16 -6.13
N ASP A 54 -18.08 -7.26 -7.21
CA ASP A 54 -18.53 -8.51 -7.82
C ASP A 54 -17.39 -9.49 -8.13
N PHE A 55 -16.20 -8.98 -8.48
CA PHE A 55 -15.04 -9.83 -8.77
C PHE A 55 -14.46 -10.47 -7.51
N ILE A 56 -14.49 -9.73 -6.41
CA ILE A 56 -14.01 -10.17 -5.11
C ILE A 56 -14.98 -11.19 -4.52
N GLU A 57 -16.28 -11.01 -4.72
CA GLU A 57 -17.30 -12.01 -4.36
C GLU A 57 -17.14 -13.32 -5.14
N ARG A 58 -16.98 -13.25 -6.47
CA ARG A 58 -16.68 -14.43 -7.31
C ARG A 58 -15.37 -15.12 -6.92
N PHE A 59 -14.34 -14.36 -6.53
CA PHE A 59 -13.09 -14.92 -5.99
C PHE A 59 -13.33 -15.72 -4.70
N ILE A 60 -14.11 -15.17 -3.77
CA ILE A 60 -14.47 -15.82 -2.51
C ILE A 60 -15.28 -17.10 -2.78
N GLU A 61 -16.22 -17.07 -3.72
CA GLU A 61 -17.04 -18.23 -4.08
C GLU A 61 -16.20 -19.38 -4.68
N GLU A 62 -15.25 -19.08 -5.57
CA GLU A 62 -14.33 -20.11 -6.08
C GLU A 62 -13.37 -20.64 -5.00
N LYS A 63 -12.92 -19.79 -4.07
CA LYS A 63 -12.19 -20.23 -2.89
C LYS A 63 -13.07 -21.10 -1.98
N ARG A 64 -14.38 -20.82 -1.84
CA ARG A 64 -15.36 -21.65 -1.12
C ARG A 64 -15.52 -23.01 -1.77
N ALA A 65 -15.65 -23.07 -3.10
CA ALA A 65 -15.71 -24.33 -3.83
C ALA A 65 -14.45 -25.19 -3.61
N LYS A 66 -13.26 -24.59 -3.69
CA LYS A 66 -11.97 -25.28 -3.46
C LYS A 66 -11.72 -25.65 -1.99
N ALA A 67 -12.25 -24.88 -1.04
CA ALA A 67 -12.15 -25.18 0.40
C ALA A 67 -12.86 -26.49 0.78
N LYS A 68 -13.93 -26.88 0.06
CA LYS A 68 -14.64 -28.15 0.27
C LYS A 68 -13.77 -29.38 -0.02
N THR A 69 -12.77 -29.27 -0.89
CA THR A 69 -11.95 -30.41 -1.35
C THR A 69 -10.55 -30.45 -0.75
N SER A 70 -10.07 -29.37 -0.11
CA SER A 70 -8.72 -29.32 0.44
C SER A 70 -8.62 -28.49 1.73
N ARG A 71 -8.04 -29.09 2.77
CA ARG A 71 -7.73 -28.41 4.05
C ARG A 71 -6.90 -27.14 3.84
N ARG A 72 -5.93 -27.16 2.91
CA ARG A 72 -5.11 -25.99 2.59
C ARG A 72 -5.94 -24.85 1.99
N ALA A 73 -6.84 -25.18 1.06
CA ALA A 73 -7.75 -24.19 0.47
C ALA A 73 -8.73 -23.62 1.51
N ALA A 74 -9.17 -24.43 2.47
CA ALA A 74 -9.99 -23.96 3.60
C ALA A 74 -9.22 -22.97 4.51
N THR A 75 -7.94 -23.22 4.81
CA THR A 75 -7.10 -22.27 5.57
C THR A 75 -6.84 -20.98 4.79
N GLU A 76 -6.61 -21.06 3.47
CA GLU A 76 -6.45 -19.88 2.62
C GLU A 76 -7.73 -19.04 2.56
N LEU A 77 -8.91 -19.69 2.45
CA LEU A 77 -10.21 -19.03 2.53
C LEU A 77 -10.43 -18.34 3.88
N ALA A 78 -10.13 -19.02 5.00
CA ALA A 78 -10.29 -18.45 6.33
C ALA A 78 -9.42 -17.20 6.50
N ARG A 79 -8.20 -17.21 5.95
CA ARG A 79 -7.32 -16.03 5.89
C ARG A 79 -7.93 -14.91 5.05
N ALA A 80 -8.44 -15.21 3.84
CA ALA A 80 -9.04 -14.21 2.96
C ALA A 80 -10.27 -13.55 3.61
N LEU A 81 -11.19 -14.35 4.17
CA LEU A 81 -12.36 -13.84 4.90
C LEU A 81 -11.95 -12.99 6.11
N ARG A 82 -10.92 -13.40 6.87
CA ARG A 82 -10.40 -12.59 7.98
C ARG A 82 -9.86 -11.25 7.51
N ILE A 83 -9.12 -11.20 6.40
CA ILE A 83 -8.59 -9.93 5.85
C ILE A 83 -9.74 -8.99 5.44
N LEU A 84 -10.78 -9.53 4.78
CA LEU A 84 -11.93 -8.75 4.31
C LEU A 84 -12.82 -8.27 5.47
N ALA A 85 -13.03 -9.10 6.50
CA ALA A 85 -13.84 -8.76 7.67
C ALA A 85 -13.11 -7.83 8.65
N ASN A 86 -11.78 -7.90 8.70
CA ASN A 86 -10.97 -7.03 9.52
C ASN A 86 -10.79 -5.69 8.80
N ALA A 87 -11.82 -4.84 8.84
CA ALA A 87 -11.66 -3.42 8.63
C ALA A 87 -10.96 -2.84 9.87
N PRO A 88 -9.63 -2.60 9.87
CA PRO A 88 -9.05 -1.80 10.93
C PRO A 88 -9.73 -0.44 10.92
N ILE A 89 -10.10 0.00 12.11
CA ILE A 89 -10.46 1.38 12.40
C ILE A 89 -9.14 2.16 12.36
N GLY A 90 -8.65 2.40 11.14
CA GLY A 90 -7.45 3.17 10.83
C GLY A 90 -7.63 4.66 11.03
N THR A 91 -8.50 5.06 11.97
CA THR A 91 -8.64 6.44 12.43
C THR A 91 -7.55 6.71 13.45
N THR A 92 -6.31 6.85 12.98
CA THR A 92 -5.28 7.56 13.77
C THR A 92 -5.60 9.06 13.69
N ALA A 93 -6.63 9.46 14.44
CA ALA A 93 -6.87 10.86 14.76
C ALA A 93 -5.90 11.27 15.88
N ALA A 94 -4.80 11.92 15.50
CA ALA A 94 -3.95 12.76 16.36
C ALA A 94 -2.85 13.38 15.47
N GLY A 95 -3.28 14.24 14.55
CA GLY A 95 -2.41 14.92 13.59
C GLY A 95 -3.00 16.27 13.17
N GLU A 96 -3.74 16.91 14.08
CA GLU A 96 -4.14 18.31 13.92
C GLU A 96 -2.89 19.18 14.03
N LEU A 97 -2.26 19.44 12.90
CA LEU A 97 -1.48 20.67 12.73
C LEU A 97 -2.48 21.78 12.37
N PRO A 98 -2.57 22.87 13.15
CA PRO A 98 -3.43 23.98 12.81
C PRO A 98 -2.93 24.60 11.50
N ILE A 99 -3.75 24.54 10.45
CA ILE A 99 -3.56 25.29 9.20
C ILE A 99 -3.85 26.79 9.39
N SER A 100 -3.25 27.38 10.42
CA SER A 100 -3.17 28.84 10.61
C SER A 100 -2.14 29.40 9.64
N GLY A 101 -2.53 29.55 8.36
CA GLY A 101 -1.60 30.05 7.35
C GLY A 101 -2.05 30.04 5.89
N LEU A 102 -3.30 29.68 5.55
CA LEU A 102 -3.79 29.85 4.17
C LEU A 102 -4.36 31.25 3.96
N ALA A 103 -3.47 32.25 3.98
CA ALA A 103 -3.76 33.55 3.40
C ALA A 103 -3.80 33.40 1.87
N ALA A 104 -4.86 33.92 1.24
CA ALA A 104 -5.13 33.68 -0.17
C ALA A 104 -4.16 34.42 -1.11
N ALA A 105 -3.72 33.71 -2.15
CA ALA A 105 -3.35 34.31 -3.43
C ALA A 105 -3.62 33.27 -4.55
N PRO A 106 -4.41 33.59 -5.58
CA PRO A 106 -4.38 32.85 -6.84
C PRO A 106 -3.17 33.28 -7.67
N THR A 107 -2.94 32.56 -8.78
CA THR A 107 -2.40 33.03 -10.09
C THR A 107 -1.28 32.14 -10.65
N ASP A 108 -1.48 31.72 -11.90
CA ASP A 108 -0.57 31.21 -12.94
C ASP A 108 0.34 29.99 -12.73
N ILE A 109 -0.20 28.86 -13.21
CA ILE A 109 0.51 27.62 -13.59
C ILE A 109 1.20 27.82 -14.96
N ALA A 110 2.04 28.86 -15.14
CA ALA A 110 2.56 29.20 -16.47
C ALA A 110 3.85 30.05 -16.54
N GLN A 111 4.93 29.71 -15.82
CA GLN A 111 6.34 30.04 -16.21
C GLN A 111 7.38 29.57 -15.18
N ALA A 112 7.96 28.38 -15.39
CA ALA A 112 9.23 27.95 -14.78
C ALA A 112 9.83 26.74 -15.52
N LEU A 113 9.91 26.82 -16.85
CA LEU A 113 10.80 26.00 -17.67
C LEU A 113 11.97 26.90 -18.12
N THR A 114 13.16 26.34 -18.31
CA THR A 114 14.48 26.99 -18.59
C THR A 114 14.99 27.92 -17.45
N GLU A 115 16.27 27.94 -17.01
CA GLU A 115 17.56 27.28 -17.39
C GLU A 115 18.49 27.24 -16.14
N ASP A 116 19.66 26.57 -16.05
CA ASP A 116 20.36 25.62 -16.95
C ASP A 116 20.74 24.32 -16.18
N GLN A 117 22.00 24.17 -15.73
CA GLN A 117 22.59 22.86 -15.46
C GLN A 117 23.86 22.88 -14.58
N ARG A 118 24.17 21.73 -13.94
CA ARG A 118 25.42 21.34 -13.25
C ARG A 118 25.61 21.97 -11.85
N ASP A 119 25.78 21.19 -10.77
CA ASP A 119 26.83 20.16 -10.61
C ASP A 119 26.47 19.05 -9.59
N GLY A 120 27.31 18.01 -9.48
CA GLY A 120 27.31 17.09 -8.32
C GLY A 120 26.70 15.70 -8.53
N LYS A 121 27.40 14.81 -9.24
CA LYS A 121 27.05 13.39 -9.39
C LYS A 121 27.35 12.58 -8.10
N GLY A 122 26.49 12.71 -7.08
CA GLY A 122 26.54 11.91 -5.85
C GLY A 122 25.59 10.72 -5.88
N ALA A 123 26.05 9.54 -6.30
CA ALA A 123 25.25 8.31 -6.21
C ALA A 123 25.24 7.79 -4.77
N VAL A 124 24.21 8.15 -3.99
CA VAL A 124 24.05 7.66 -2.61
C VAL A 124 23.61 6.19 -2.65
N GLY A 125 24.59 5.29 -2.51
CA GLY A 125 24.34 3.86 -2.30
C GLY A 125 23.84 3.57 -0.89
N PRO A 126 23.15 2.43 -0.65
CA PRO A 126 22.72 2.05 0.68
C PRO A 126 23.92 1.72 1.56
N GLU A 127 24.12 2.51 2.62
CA GLU A 127 25.17 2.32 3.60
C GLU A 127 24.83 1.12 4.51
N VAL A 128 25.64 0.06 4.42
CA VAL A 128 25.45 -1.17 5.22
C VAL A 128 26.11 -0.97 6.58
N LEU A 129 25.31 -0.59 7.58
CA LEU A 129 25.77 -0.47 8.96
C LEU A 129 26.14 -1.86 9.52
N SER A 130 27.44 -2.13 9.64
CA SER A 130 27.95 -3.37 10.25
C SER A 130 27.85 -3.29 11.77
N ILE A 131 26.82 -3.90 12.36
CA ILE A 131 26.72 -4.07 13.81
C ILE A 131 27.75 -5.14 14.24
N GLY A 132 28.75 -4.73 15.00
CA GLY A 132 29.75 -5.65 15.56
C GLY A 132 29.12 -6.61 16.57
N PHE A 133 29.26 -7.91 16.36
CA PHE A 133 28.84 -8.93 17.32
C PHE A 133 29.79 -8.94 18.53
N GLY A 134 29.46 -8.16 19.56
CA GLY A 134 30.19 -8.16 20.83
C GLY A 134 29.93 -9.44 21.63
N TYR A 135 30.86 -10.39 21.58
CA TYR A 135 30.86 -11.57 22.46
C TYR A 135 31.58 -11.23 23.78
N SER A 136 30.82 -10.75 24.78
CA SER A 136 31.34 -10.48 26.12
C SER A 136 31.53 -11.78 26.90
N SER A 137 32.69 -12.42 26.73
CA SER A 137 33.13 -13.49 27.63
C SER A 137 33.82 -12.87 28.85
N SER A 138 33.08 -12.67 29.93
CA SER A 138 33.69 -12.39 31.24
C SER A 138 34.31 -13.67 31.80
N ILE A 139 35.56 -13.58 32.24
CA ILE A 139 36.26 -14.59 33.06
C ILE A 139 36.03 -14.24 34.53
#